data_AF-A0A2V8XFC3-F1
#
_entry.id   AF-A0A2V8XFC3-F1
#
_cell.length_a   1.000
_cell.length_b   1.000
_cell.length_c   1.000
_cell.angle_alpha   90.00
_cell.angle_beta   90.00
_cell.angle_gamma   90.00
#
_symmetry.space_group_name_H-M   'P 1'
#
loop_
_entity.id
_entity.type
_entity.pdbx_description
1 polymer ?
#
loop_
_entity_poly.entity_id
_entity_poly.type
_entity_poly.pdbx_seq_one_letter_code
_entity_poly.pdbx_strand_id
1 'polypeptide(L)'
;MYAKDRASLCTFTFVDGRRCRTPRQSGHPQFCCFHARKQAQVEAAEQLGRDFAYFFSGDYFSACDLAAALGRLFAAVARGEVKPRTAATLAYLAQTLLQTIHLAEHEYSNAFGSDDWRKIIYSHVKENANYLARGPAQNTPQPAPQPAPKLTDQASKPAADSASQPTTASAAEPATPEAS
;
A
#
# COMPACT_ATOMS: atom_id res chain seq x y z
N MET A 1 43.09 -9.27 25.80
CA MET A 1 42.15 -10.07 24.98
C MET A 1 41.12 -9.12 24.37
N TYR A 2 41.25 -8.80 23.09
CA TYR A 2 40.30 -7.92 22.41
C TYR A 2 39.00 -8.68 22.14
N ALA A 3 37.88 -8.16 22.66
CA ALA A 3 36.54 -8.67 22.40
C ALA A 3 36.19 -8.43 20.92
N LYS A 4 36.64 -9.31 20.04
CA LYS A 4 36.29 -9.25 18.63
C LYS A 4 34.83 -9.72 18.48
N ASP A 5 34.01 -8.81 17.95
CA ASP A 5 32.98 -9.18 16.97
C ASP A 5 31.66 -9.83 17.42
N ARG A 6 31.08 -9.42 18.55
CA ARG A 6 29.60 -9.51 18.67
C ARG A 6 28.87 -8.49 17.78
N ALA A 7 29.56 -7.40 17.43
CA ALA A 7 29.02 -6.40 16.54
C ALA A 7 28.86 -6.92 15.11
N SER A 8 29.60 -7.94 14.66
CA SER A 8 29.60 -8.37 13.25
C SER A 8 28.62 -9.50 12.92
N LEU A 9 27.73 -9.93 13.83
CA LEU A 9 26.77 -10.99 13.54
C LEU A 9 25.47 -10.47 12.92
N CYS A 10 24.85 -11.29 12.09
CA CYS A 10 23.54 -11.02 11.50
C CYS A 10 22.50 -10.73 12.59
N THR A 11 21.70 -9.66 12.41
CA THR A 11 20.67 -9.25 13.37
C THR A 11 19.34 -9.98 13.19
N PHE A 12 19.19 -10.78 12.13
CA PHE A 12 17.96 -11.54 11.85
C PHE A 12 17.59 -12.46 13.03
N THR A 13 16.32 -12.44 13.41
CA THR A 13 15.74 -13.29 14.45
C THR A 13 14.73 -14.25 13.84
N PHE A 14 14.82 -15.52 14.23
CA PHE A 14 13.84 -16.53 13.88
C PHE A 14 12.60 -16.39 14.76
N VAL A 15 11.52 -17.05 14.37
CA VAL A 15 10.22 -17.01 15.08
C VAL A 15 10.33 -17.52 16.52
N ASP A 16 11.29 -18.39 16.80
CA ASP A 16 11.59 -18.91 18.14
C ASP A 16 12.48 -17.98 19.00
N GLY A 17 12.74 -16.76 18.51
CA GLY A 17 13.57 -15.76 19.19
C GLY A 17 15.07 -15.95 19.06
N ARG A 18 15.54 -17.03 18.42
CA ARG A 18 16.98 -17.24 18.21
C ARG A 18 17.51 -16.25 17.17
N ARG A 19 18.71 -15.72 17.40
CA ARG A 19 19.42 -14.86 16.44
C ARG A 19 20.29 -15.70 15.50
N CYS A 20 20.34 -15.31 14.23
CA CYS A 20 21.26 -15.85 13.26
C CYS A 20 22.72 -15.68 13.75
N ARG A 21 23.51 -16.76 13.71
CA ARG A 21 24.92 -16.77 14.15
C ARG A 21 25.91 -16.55 13.01
N THR A 22 25.42 -16.35 11.79
CA THR A 22 26.28 -16.10 10.63
C THR A 22 26.82 -14.67 10.69
N PRO A 23 28.12 -14.45 10.42
CA PRO A 23 28.68 -13.11 10.28
C PRO A 23 27.94 -12.29 9.20
N ARG A 24 27.85 -10.98 9.43
CA ARG A 24 27.37 -10.01 8.45
C ARG A 24 28.29 -10.03 7.24
N GLN A 25 27.69 -9.82 6.08
CA GLN A 25 28.46 -9.58 4.87
C GLN A 25 29.24 -8.27 5.01
N SER A 26 30.48 -8.23 4.49
CA SER A 26 31.24 -6.99 4.39
C SER A 26 30.43 -5.93 3.62
N GLY A 27 30.22 -4.77 4.24
CA GLY A 27 29.47 -3.66 3.66
C GLY A 27 27.95 -3.74 3.81
N HIS A 28 27.37 -4.82 4.35
CA HIS A 28 25.93 -4.87 4.64
C HIS A 28 25.66 -4.46 6.10
N PRO A 29 24.78 -3.47 6.38
CA PRO A 29 24.63 -2.89 7.73
C PRO A 29 24.20 -3.90 8.82
N GLN A 30 23.30 -4.83 8.49
CA GLN A 30 22.60 -5.64 9.49
C GLN A 30 22.59 -7.15 9.27
N PHE A 31 22.66 -7.64 8.03
CA PHE A 31 22.42 -9.04 7.70
C PHE A 31 23.65 -9.78 7.16
N CYS A 32 23.66 -11.11 7.32
CA CYS A 32 24.53 -11.99 6.54
C CYS A 32 24.06 -12.04 5.07
N CYS A 33 24.89 -12.54 4.16
CA CYS A 33 24.57 -12.60 2.72
C CYS A 33 23.23 -13.28 2.43
N PHE A 34 22.89 -14.35 3.16
CA PHE A 34 21.63 -15.07 2.99
C PHE A 34 20.42 -14.23 3.40
N HIS A 35 20.44 -13.64 4.60
CA HIS A 35 19.32 -12.83 5.09
C HIS A 35 19.23 -11.47 4.37
N ALA A 36 20.36 -10.90 3.94
CA ALA A 36 20.40 -9.72 3.08
C ALA A 36 19.69 -9.99 1.75
N ARG A 37 19.98 -11.13 1.09
CA ARG A 37 19.28 -11.54 -0.13
C ARG A 37 17.79 -11.77 0.11
N LYS A 38 17.42 -12.45 1.20
CA LYS A 38 16.01 -12.69 1.54
C LYS A 38 15.28 -11.38 1.78
N GLN A 39 15.90 -10.43 2.46
CA GLN A 39 15.33 -9.11 2.69
C GLN A 39 15.19 -8.33 1.38
N ALA A 40 16.22 -8.32 0.54
CA ALA A 40 16.14 -7.69 -0.78
C ALA A 40 15.00 -8.27 -1.65
N GLN A 41 14.73 -9.58 -1.56
CA GLN A 41 13.58 -10.20 -2.24
C GLN A 41 12.23 -9.72 -1.71
N VAL A 42 12.10 -9.53 -0.38
CA VAL A 42 10.88 -8.99 0.23
C VAL A 42 10.68 -7.53 -0.19
N GLU A 43 11.73 -6.71 -0.09
CA GLU A 43 11.69 -5.29 -0.48
C GLU A 43 11.39 -5.13 -1.97
N ALA A 44 11.96 -5.98 -2.84
CA ALA A 44 11.67 -5.98 -4.27
C ALA A 44 10.22 -6.39 -4.56
N ALA A 45 9.68 -7.38 -3.84
CA ALA A 45 8.29 -7.79 -3.99
C ALA A 45 7.32 -6.68 -3.53
N GLU A 46 7.60 -6.01 -2.42
CA GLU A 46 6.82 -4.85 -1.96
C GLU A 46 6.88 -3.70 -2.97
N GLN A 47 8.07 -3.40 -3.50
CA GLN A 47 8.21 -2.37 -4.51
C GLN A 47 7.45 -2.72 -5.80
N LEU A 48 7.52 -3.98 -6.24
CA LEU A 48 6.76 -4.45 -7.40
C LEU A 48 5.25 -4.33 -7.16
N GLY A 49 4.79 -4.63 -5.95
CA GLY A 49 3.39 -4.42 -5.54
C GLY A 49 2.98 -2.94 -5.61
N ARG A 50 3.84 -2.03 -5.14
CA ARG A 50 3.62 -0.57 -5.26
C ARG A 50 3.56 -0.12 -6.72
N ASP A 51 4.47 -0.62 -7.56
CA ASP A 51 4.50 -0.30 -8.98
C ASP A 51 3.20 -0.74 -9.66
N PHE A 52 2.71 -1.94 -9.38
CA PHE A 52 1.43 -2.43 -9.94
C PHE A 52 0.24 -1.63 -9.43
N ALA A 53 0.20 -1.33 -8.13
CA ALA A 53 -0.85 -0.50 -7.57
C ALA A 53 -0.88 0.87 -8.25
N TYR A 54 0.28 1.46 -8.54
CA TYR A 54 0.36 2.73 -9.28
C TYR A 54 -0.19 2.59 -10.71
N PHE A 55 0.33 1.64 -11.51
CA PHE A 55 -0.09 1.48 -12.91
C PHE A 55 -1.57 1.13 -13.07
N PHE A 56 -2.20 0.53 -12.05
CA PHE A 56 -3.61 0.13 -12.08
C PHE A 56 -4.52 1.05 -11.24
N SER A 57 -4.02 2.21 -10.77
CA SER A 57 -4.79 3.11 -9.90
C SER A 57 -5.67 4.13 -10.63
N GLY A 58 -5.51 4.29 -11.95
CA GLY A 58 -6.25 5.28 -12.71
C GLY A 58 -7.72 4.91 -12.94
N ASP A 59 -8.52 5.91 -13.30
CA ASP A 59 -9.95 5.75 -13.68
C ASP A 59 -10.13 4.85 -14.91
N TYR A 60 -9.06 4.68 -15.67
CA TYR A 60 -8.98 3.78 -16.80
C TYR A 60 -7.64 3.03 -16.80
N PHE A 61 -7.68 1.78 -17.26
CA PHE A 61 -6.51 0.92 -17.39
C PHE A 61 -6.24 0.51 -18.85
N SER A 62 -5.08 0.89 -19.37
CA SER A 62 -4.71 0.69 -20.79
C SER A 62 -3.74 -0.46 -21.04
N ALA A 63 -3.63 -0.83 -22.32
CA ALA A 63 -2.58 -1.74 -22.77
C ALA A 63 -1.16 -1.20 -22.48
N CYS A 64 -0.98 0.14 -22.47
CA CYS A 64 0.28 0.76 -22.13
C CYS A 64 0.60 0.62 -20.63
N ASP A 65 -0.41 0.77 -19.76
CA ASP A 65 -0.27 0.55 -18.32
C ASP A 65 0.08 -0.91 -18.01
N LEU A 66 -0.59 -1.85 -18.71
CA LEU A 66 -0.27 -3.27 -18.62
C LEU A 66 1.18 -3.56 -19.03
N ALA A 67 1.62 -2.97 -20.14
CA ALA A 67 2.98 -3.15 -20.65
C ALA A 67 4.03 -2.59 -19.68
N ALA A 68 3.78 -1.43 -19.07
CA ALA A 68 4.65 -0.86 -18.05
C ALA A 68 4.77 -1.77 -16.83
N ALA A 69 3.65 -2.29 -16.31
CA ALA A 69 3.62 -3.23 -15.21
C ALA A 69 4.36 -4.54 -15.55
N LEU A 70 4.10 -5.13 -16.72
CA LEU A 70 4.79 -6.35 -17.19
C LEU A 70 6.29 -6.15 -17.35
N GLY A 71 6.73 -4.98 -17.82
CA GLY A 71 8.15 -4.61 -17.87
C GLY A 71 8.82 -4.69 -16.49
N ARG A 72 8.15 -4.21 -15.44
CA ARG A 72 8.63 -4.34 -14.05
C ARG A 72 8.68 -5.79 -13.58
N LEU A 73 7.65 -6.58 -13.92
CA LEU A 73 7.61 -8.00 -13.61
C LEU A 73 8.77 -8.75 -14.26
N PHE A 74 9.02 -8.53 -15.55
CA PHE A 74 10.10 -9.19 -16.27
C PHE A 74 11.46 -8.86 -15.67
N ALA A 75 11.71 -7.60 -15.33
CA ALA A 75 12.94 -7.20 -14.65
C ALA A 75 13.10 -7.92 -13.29
N ALA A 76 12.04 -7.97 -12.48
CA ALA A 76 12.08 -8.61 -11.16
C ALA A 76 12.26 -10.14 -11.26
N VAL A 77 11.64 -10.79 -12.26
CA VAL A 77 11.83 -12.22 -12.55
C VAL A 77 13.26 -12.50 -13.00
N ALA A 78 13.79 -11.70 -13.93
CA ALA A 78 15.16 -11.85 -14.43
C ALA A 78 16.21 -11.69 -13.30
N ARG A 79 15.96 -10.81 -12.33
CA ARG A 79 16.81 -10.63 -11.14
C ARG A 79 16.64 -11.74 -10.08
N GLY A 80 15.67 -12.65 -10.24
CA GLY A 80 15.37 -13.69 -9.25
C GLY A 80 14.76 -13.16 -7.96
N GLU A 81 14.10 -11.99 -8.04
CA GLU A 81 13.36 -11.37 -6.93
C GLU A 81 11.96 -12.00 -6.78
N VAL A 82 11.38 -12.46 -7.90
CA VAL A 82 10.06 -13.10 -7.94
C VAL A 82 10.18 -14.60 -8.20
N LYS A 83 9.43 -15.40 -7.44
CA LYS A 83 9.39 -16.86 -7.64
C LYS A 83 8.72 -17.21 -8.97
N PRO A 84 9.22 -18.21 -9.72
CA PRO A 84 8.64 -18.61 -11.01
C PRO A 84 7.14 -18.90 -10.97
N ARG A 85 6.66 -19.55 -9.90
CA ARG A 85 5.23 -19.83 -9.72
C ARG A 85 4.39 -18.55 -9.62
N THR A 86 4.85 -17.56 -8.85
CA THR A 86 4.18 -16.27 -8.73
C THR A 86 4.18 -15.52 -10.07
N ALA A 87 5.31 -15.54 -10.78
CA ALA A 87 5.41 -14.94 -12.10
C ALA A 87 4.43 -15.57 -13.10
N ALA A 88 4.29 -16.89 -13.10
CA ALA A 88 3.33 -17.60 -13.95
C ALA A 88 1.88 -17.22 -13.63
N THR A 89 1.51 -17.13 -12.35
CA THR A 89 0.19 -16.65 -11.94
C THR A 89 -0.06 -15.22 -12.41
N LEU A 90 0.90 -14.31 -12.24
CA LEU A 90 0.77 -12.93 -12.71
C LEU A 90 0.67 -12.83 -14.23
N ALA A 91 1.42 -13.64 -14.98
CA ALA A 91 1.33 -13.70 -16.43
C ALA A 91 -0.06 -14.16 -16.91
N TYR A 92 -0.66 -15.14 -16.22
CA TYR A 92 -2.01 -15.59 -16.51
C TYR A 92 -3.08 -14.51 -16.25
N LEU A 93 -2.95 -13.77 -15.14
CA LEU A 93 -3.83 -12.64 -14.84
C LEU A 93 -3.65 -11.52 -15.88
N ALA A 94 -2.41 -11.21 -16.26
CA ALA A 94 -2.11 -10.24 -17.31
C ALA A 94 -2.70 -10.63 -18.66
N GLN A 95 -2.71 -11.93 -19.00
CA GLN A 95 -3.39 -12.42 -20.19
C GLN A 95 -4.90 -12.15 -20.13
N THR A 96 -5.53 -12.37 -18.98
CA THR A 96 -6.97 -12.10 -18.78
C THR A 96 -7.27 -10.61 -18.92
N LEU A 97 -6.42 -9.74 -18.36
CA LEU A 97 -6.52 -8.30 -18.53
C LEU A 97 -6.38 -7.90 -20.00
N LEU A 98 -5.39 -8.44 -20.72
CA LEU A 98 -5.21 -8.16 -22.14
C LEU A 98 -6.45 -8.52 -22.98
N GLN A 99 -7.15 -9.61 -22.62
CA GLN A 99 -8.39 -10.00 -23.28
C GLN A 99 -9.59 -9.10 -22.93
N THR A 100 -9.52 -8.25 -21.91
CA THR A 100 -10.66 -7.41 -21.48
C THR A 100 -10.43 -5.92 -21.73
N ILE A 101 -9.20 -5.48 -21.99
CA ILE A 101 -8.85 -4.07 -22.27
C ILE A 101 -9.65 -3.47 -23.42
N HIS A 102 -9.87 -4.23 -24.51
CA HIS A 102 -10.61 -3.73 -25.65
C HIS A 102 -12.11 -3.52 -25.35
N LEU A 103 -12.68 -4.32 -24.45
CA LEU A 103 -14.04 -4.12 -23.96
C LEU A 103 -14.11 -2.84 -23.11
N ALA A 104 -13.16 -2.66 -22.21
CA ALA A 104 -13.06 -1.46 -21.39
C ALA A 104 -12.85 -0.19 -22.23
N GLU A 105 -12.02 -0.24 -23.28
CA GLU A 105 -11.86 0.87 -24.23
C GLU A 105 -13.18 1.24 -24.92
N HIS A 106 -13.95 0.23 -25.36
CA HIS A 106 -15.23 0.45 -26.02
C HIS A 106 -16.27 1.04 -25.07
N GLU A 107 -16.40 0.48 -23.87
CA GLU A 107 -17.29 0.98 -22.82
C GLU A 107 -16.94 2.44 -22.44
N TYR A 108 -15.65 2.73 -22.25
CA TYR A 108 -15.17 4.07 -21.93
C TYR A 108 -15.48 5.05 -23.07
N SER A 109 -15.11 4.69 -24.31
CA SER A 109 -15.33 5.54 -25.49
C SER A 109 -16.81 5.81 -25.74
N ASN A 110 -17.69 4.83 -25.46
CA ASN A 110 -19.13 5.00 -25.59
C ASN A 110 -19.71 5.94 -24.52
N ALA A 111 -19.18 5.90 -23.29
CA ALA A 111 -19.67 6.72 -22.18
C ALA A 111 -19.13 8.16 -22.19
N PHE A 112 -17.86 8.34 -22.54
CA PHE A 112 -17.14 9.61 -22.40
C PHE A 112 -16.62 10.19 -23.72
N GLY A 113 -16.67 9.41 -24.81
CA GLY A 113 -16.19 9.84 -26.13
C GLY A 113 -14.72 9.49 -26.40
N SER A 114 -14.41 9.30 -27.68
CA SER A 114 -13.08 8.85 -28.13
C SER A 114 -11.95 9.89 -27.97
N ASP A 115 -12.28 11.16 -27.84
CA ASP A 115 -11.26 12.20 -27.63
C ASP A 115 -10.79 12.26 -26.17
N ASP A 116 -11.70 12.07 -25.21
CA ASP A 116 -11.33 12.00 -23.79
C ASP A 116 -10.59 10.70 -23.47
N TRP A 117 -10.99 9.61 -24.13
CA TRP A 117 -10.22 8.37 -24.20
C TRP A 117 -8.73 8.60 -24.57
N ARG A 118 -8.48 9.26 -25.71
CA ARG A 118 -7.11 9.54 -26.18
C ARG A 118 -6.32 10.43 -25.22
N LYS A 119 -6.98 11.42 -24.60
CA LYS A 119 -6.33 12.32 -23.63
C LYS A 119 -5.88 11.56 -22.38
N ILE A 120 -6.68 10.63 -21.88
CA ILE A 120 -6.35 9.82 -20.70
C ILE A 120 -5.20 8.86 -20.99
N ILE A 121 -5.22 8.20 -22.14
CA ILE A 121 -4.08 7.36 -22.57
C ILE A 121 -2.81 8.20 -22.64
N TYR A 122 -2.88 9.38 -23.25
CA TYR A 122 -1.74 10.27 -23.35
C TYR A 122 -1.20 10.71 -21.97
N SER A 123 -2.08 11.09 -21.03
CA SER A 123 -1.66 11.49 -19.68
C SER A 123 -1.03 10.31 -18.93
N HIS A 124 -1.65 9.13 -18.94
CA HIS A 124 -1.15 7.94 -18.24
C HIS A 124 0.21 7.50 -18.77
N VAL A 125 0.39 7.46 -20.10
CA VAL A 125 1.69 7.11 -20.69
C VAL A 125 2.78 8.06 -20.23
N LYS A 126 2.49 9.37 -20.20
CA LYS A 126 3.43 10.40 -19.73
C LYS A 126 3.71 10.26 -18.23
N GLU A 127 2.68 10.04 -17.42
CA GLU A 127 2.79 9.85 -15.97
C GLU A 127 3.58 8.60 -15.61
N ASN A 128 3.35 7.49 -16.31
CA ASN A 128 4.11 6.25 -16.16
C ASN A 128 5.58 6.45 -16.50
N ALA A 129 5.88 7.17 -17.60
CA ALA A 129 7.26 7.50 -17.95
C ALA A 129 7.92 8.34 -16.84
N ASN A 130 7.22 9.31 -16.28
CA ASN A 130 7.71 10.13 -15.16
C ASN A 130 7.92 9.29 -13.88
N TYR A 131 6.99 8.39 -13.56
CA TYR A 131 7.09 7.48 -12.41
C TYR A 131 8.31 6.57 -12.53
N LEU A 132 8.52 5.97 -13.69
CA LEU A 132 9.66 5.11 -13.98
C LEU A 132 10.99 5.86 -13.93
N ALA A 133 11.03 7.10 -14.44
CA ALA A 133 12.22 7.96 -14.39
C ALA A 133 12.59 8.38 -12.96
N ARG A 134 11.60 8.58 -12.08
CA ARG A 134 11.80 8.97 -10.69
C ARG A 134 12.40 7.84 -9.83
N GLY A 135 12.11 6.59 -10.18
CA GLY A 135 12.60 5.41 -9.46
C GLY A 135 11.97 5.22 -8.06
N PRO A 136 12.27 4.09 -7.39
CA PRO A 136 11.56 3.65 -6.19
C PRO A 136 11.79 4.51 -4.93
N ALA A 137 12.67 5.51 -4.95
CA ALA A 137 13.11 6.24 -3.76
C ALA A 137 12.18 7.37 -3.29
N GLN A 138 11.17 7.78 -4.08
CA GLN A 138 10.35 8.96 -3.77
C GLN A 138 8.85 8.69 -3.54
N ASN A 139 8.40 7.43 -3.57
CA ASN A 139 7.02 7.07 -3.24
C ASN A 139 6.91 6.58 -1.79
N THR A 140 7.39 7.38 -0.83
CA THR A 140 7.03 7.18 0.57
C THR A 140 5.56 7.61 0.72
N PRO A 141 4.67 6.77 1.27
CA PRO A 141 3.36 7.24 1.71
C PRO A 141 3.57 8.39 2.68
N GLN A 142 2.89 9.51 2.44
CA GLN A 142 2.79 10.60 3.39
C GLN A 142 2.42 10.03 4.78
N PRO A 143 3.12 10.38 5.87
CA PRO A 143 2.78 9.88 7.18
C PRO A 143 1.30 10.17 7.47
N ALA A 144 0.55 9.15 7.90
CA ALA A 144 -0.82 9.32 8.35
C ALA A 144 -0.90 10.50 9.34
N PRO A 145 -1.95 11.35 9.29
CA PRO A 145 -2.11 12.44 10.23
C PRO A 145 -2.00 11.89 11.66
N GLN A 146 -1.02 12.40 12.42
CA GLN A 146 -0.88 12.02 13.81
C GLN A 146 -2.18 12.35 14.55
N PRO A 147 -2.72 11.44 15.38
CA PRO A 147 -3.88 11.77 16.19
C PRO A 147 -3.53 12.94 17.10
N ALA A 148 -4.35 13.99 17.04
CA ALA A 148 -4.19 15.20 17.84
C ALA A 148 -4.07 14.85 19.34
N PRO A 149 -3.22 15.55 20.11
CA PRO A 149 -3.05 15.28 21.53
C PRO A 149 -4.38 15.52 22.25
N LYS A 150 -4.87 14.48 22.92
CA LYS A 150 -5.98 14.57 23.88
C LYS A 150 -5.58 15.58 24.96
N LEU A 151 -6.34 16.67 25.05
CA LEU A 151 -6.31 17.57 26.21
C LEU A 151 -6.80 16.77 27.43
N THR A 152 -5.88 16.35 28.28
CA THR A 152 -6.18 15.90 29.64
C THR A 152 -6.30 17.11 30.57
N ASP A 153 -7.42 17.08 31.30
CA ASP A 153 -7.64 17.57 32.66
C ASP A 153 -7.45 19.05 32.98
N GLN A 154 -8.59 19.74 33.12
CA GLN A 154 -8.78 20.69 34.20
C GLN A 154 -9.90 20.21 35.13
N ALA A 155 -9.49 19.52 36.19
CA ALA A 155 -10.26 19.43 37.42
C ALA A 155 -9.98 20.70 38.24
N SER A 156 -11.02 21.47 38.57
CA SER A 156 -11.00 22.42 39.69
C SER A 156 -12.40 22.68 40.23
N LYS A 157 -12.73 21.85 41.23
CA LYS A 157 -13.42 22.15 42.51
C LYS A 157 -14.96 22.28 42.56
N PRO A 158 -15.63 21.60 43.53
CA PRO A 158 -17.06 21.73 43.82
C PRO A 158 -17.35 22.61 45.05
N ALA A 159 -18.46 23.35 45.00
CA ALA A 159 -19.27 23.88 46.11
C ALA A 159 -20.39 24.73 45.48
N ALA A 160 -21.64 24.78 45.92
CA ALA A 160 -22.44 24.06 46.90
C ALA A 160 -23.91 24.47 46.61
N ASP A 161 -24.83 23.58 46.97
CA ASP A 161 -26.26 23.77 47.22
C ASP A 161 -26.96 25.10 46.85
N SER A 162 -28.00 24.99 46.03
CA SER A 162 -29.31 25.52 46.40
C SER A 162 -30.42 24.75 45.70
N ALA A 163 -31.20 24.09 46.54
CA ALA A 163 -32.43 23.39 46.23
C ALA A 163 -33.46 24.29 45.55
N SER A 164 -34.22 23.73 44.59
CA SER A 164 -35.67 23.92 44.41
C SER A 164 -36.17 23.05 43.25
N GLN A 165 -36.76 21.90 43.58
CA GLN A 165 -37.93 21.35 42.86
C GLN A 165 -39.19 21.75 43.66
N PRO A 166 -40.45 21.63 43.16
CA PRO A 166 -40.92 20.73 42.10
C PRO A 166 -42.02 21.29 41.17
N THR A 167 -42.55 20.37 40.33
CA THR A 167 -43.85 20.34 39.61
C THR A 167 -43.87 21.01 38.24
N THR A 168 -44.42 20.45 37.16
CA THR A 168 -45.55 19.51 37.01
C THR A 168 -45.38 18.54 35.84
N ALA A 169 -46.02 17.38 35.97
CA ALA A 169 -46.23 16.35 34.95
C ALA A 169 -47.11 16.82 33.77
N SER A 170 -46.90 16.24 32.58
CA SER A 170 -48.01 15.67 31.80
C SER A 170 -47.49 14.74 30.71
N ALA A 171 -48.04 13.54 30.69
CA ALA A 171 -47.84 12.46 29.73
C ALA A 171 -48.41 12.78 28.34
N ALA A 172 -47.83 12.16 27.29
CA ALA A 172 -48.51 11.15 26.46
C ALA A 172 -47.77 10.96 25.11
N GLU A 173 -47.08 9.82 24.96
CA GLU A 173 -47.05 9.02 23.72
C GLU A 173 -48.37 8.22 23.62
N PRO A 174 -48.65 7.41 22.58
CA PRO A 174 -48.14 7.35 21.19
C PRO A 174 -49.31 7.26 20.17
N ALA A 175 -49.01 7.24 18.86
CA ALA A 175 -49.65 6.32 17.89
C ALA A 175 -49.18 6.59 16.44
N THR A 176 -48.47 5.61 15.88
CA THR A 176 -48.52 5.21 14.46
C THR A 176 -49.94 4.71 14.10
N PRO A 177 -50.38 4.66 12.82
CA PRO A 177 -50.02 3.54 11.95
C PRO A 177 -49.97 3.81 10.42
N GLU A 178 -49.31 2.85 9.76
CA GLU A 178 -49.61 2.15 8.50
C GLU A 178 -49.93 2.84 7.15
N ALA A 179 -49.12 2.37 6.18
CA ALA A 179 -49.50 1.70 4.92
C ALA A 179 -50.12 2.49 3.76
N SER A 180 -49.35 2.57 2.68
CA SER A 180 -49.61 1.84 1.42
C SER A 180 -48.34 1.75 0.59
#